data_AF-I0T0I4-F1
#
_entry.id   AF-I0T0I4-F1
#
_cell.length_a   1.000
_cell.length_b   1.000
_cell.length_c   1.000
_cell.angle_alpha   90.00
_cell.angle_beta   90.00
_cell.angle_gamma   90.00
#
_symmetry.space_group_name_H-M   'P 1'
#
loop_
_entity.id
_entity.type
_entity.pdbx_description
1 polymer ?
#
loop_
_entity_poly.entity_id
_entity_poly.type
_entity_poly.pdbx_seq_one_letter_code
_entity_poly.pdbx_strand_id
1 'polypeptide(L)' 'MEVMIETCCGIDVHQKSIVCCILDGPLDTNKPKKIQKKFGTTTVALHNALDWMV' A
#
# COMPACT_ATOMS: atom_id res chain seq x y z
N MET A 1 14.93 -8.09 18.39
CA MET A 1 14.16 -6.84 18.49
C MET A 1 13.37 -6.72 17.20
N GLU A 2 12.04 -6.73 17.27
CA GLU A 2 11.19 -6.50 16.10
C GLU A 2 10.97 -4.99 15.95
N VAL A 3 11.13 -4.47 14.73
CA VAL A 3 10.86 -3.06 14.43
C VAL A 3 9.38 -2.96 14.08
N MET A 4 8.64 -2.22 14.90
CA MET A 4 7.23 -1.92 14.68
C MET A 4 7.10 -0.50 14.12
N ILE A 5 6.28 -0.32 13.09
CA ILE A 5 6.02 0.98 12.45
C ILE A 5 4.52 1.25 12.42
N GLU A 6 4.13 2.51 12.62
CA GLU A 6 2.71 2.93 12.68
C GLU A 6 2.03 2.85 11.30
N THR A 7 2.79 3.03 10.23
CA THR A 7 2.29 2.99 8.86
C THR A 7 3.17 2.10 8.00
N CYS A 8 2.56 1.18 7.26
CA CYS A 8 3.25 0.34 6.28
C CYS A 8 2.42 0.20 5.00
N CYS A 9 3.09 -0.08 3.88
CA CYS A 9 2.44 -0.37 2.60
C CYS A 9 2.96 -1.68 2.03
N GLY A 10 2.04 -2.60 1.73
CA GLY A 10 2.31 -3.80 0.94
C GLY A 10 1.89 -3.59 -0.51
N ILE A 11 2.76 -3.94 -1.45
CA ILE A 11 2.48 -3.90 -2.89
C ILE A 11 2.46 -5.32 -3.43
N ASP A 12 1.32 -5.72 -4.00
CA ASP A 12 1.13 -7.02 -4.63
C ASP A 12 1.05 -6.85 -6.16
N VAL A 13 1.97 -7.50 -6.88
CA VAL A 13 2.18 -7.31 -8.31
C VAL A 13 1.77 -8.55 -9.08
N HIS A 14 0.81 -8.39 -9.99
CA HIS A 14 0.36 -9.40 -10.94
C HIS A 14 0.60 -8.93 -12.37
N GLN A 15 0.49 -9.83 -13.35
CA GLN A 15 0.77 -9.52 -14.77
C GLN A 15 0.00 -8.28 -15.30
N LYS A 16 -1.26 -8.09 -14.89
CA LYS A 16 -2.14 -7.01 -15.39
C LYS A 16 -2.52 -5.98 -14.34
N SER A 17 -2.08 -6.15 -13.09
CA SER A 17 -2.49 -5.24 -12.02
C SER A 17 -1.52 -5.20 -10.85
N ILE A 18 -1.51 -4.06 -10.18
CA ILE A 18 -0.80 -3.84 -8.93
C ILE A 18 -1.81 -3.43 -7.87
N VAL A 19 -1.69 -3.97 -6.66
CA VAL A 19 -2.54 -3.65 -5.53
C VAL A 19 -1.66 -3.09 -4.42
N CYS A 20 -1.90 -1.83 -4.04
CA CYS A 20 -1.25 -1.21 -2.90
C CYS A 20 -2.19 -1.26 -1.70
N CYS A 21 -1.69 -1.72 -0.55
CA CYS A 21 -2.43 -1.82 0.69
C CYS A 21 -1.66 -1.13 1.82
N ILE A 22 -2.20 -0.03 2.32
CA ILE A 22 -1.66 0.71 3.45
C ILE A 22 -2.39 0.24 4.71
N LEU A 23 -1.61 -0.12 5.73
CA LEU A 23 -2.09 -0.25 7.10
C LEU A 23 -1.53 0.95 7.87
N ASP A 24 -2.43 1.71 8.48
CA ASP A 24 -2.11 2.95 9.19
C ASP A 24 -2.78 2.95 10.55
N GLY A 25 -2.01 3.04 11.63
CA GLY A 25 -2.53 3.11 12.98
C GLY A 25 -1.45 3.03 14.07
N PRO A 26 -1.80 3.42 15.31
CA PRO A 26 -0.86 3.39 16.42
C PRO A 26 -0.43 1.95 16.78
N LEU A 27 0.74 1.81 17.39
CA LEU A 27 1.32 0.50 17.74
C LEU A 27 0.62 -0.23 18.90
N ASP A 28 -0.31 0.43 19.58
CA ASP A 28 -1.06 -0.09 20.72
C ASP A 28 -2.38 -0.77 20.31
N THR A 29 -2.70 -0.83 19.02
CA THR A 29 -3.91 -1.45 18.49
C THR A 29 -3.62 -2.49 17.42
N ASN A 30 -4.38 -3.59 17.46
CA ASN A 30 -4.37 -4.63 16.41
C ASN A 30 -5.38 -4.34 15.28
N LYS A 31 -5.94 -3.12 15.22
CA LYS A 31 -6.96 -2.73 14.24
C LYS A 31 -6.52 -1.48 13.47
N PRO A 32 -5.43 -1.54 12.69
CA PRO A 32 -5.03 -0.42 11.85
C PRO A 32 -6.11 -0.13 10.79
N LYS A 33 -6.18 1.12 10.38
CA LYS A 33 -6.99 1.53 9.23
C LYS A 33 -6.38 0.91 7.97
N LYS A 34 -7.19 0.16 7.23
CA LYS A 34 -6.80 -0.42 5.94
C LYS A 34 -7.25 0.49 4.81
N ILE A 35 -6.30 0.91 3.96
CA ILE A 35 -6.57 1.65 2.73
C ILE A 35 -6.00 0.83 1.57
N GLN A 36 -6.81 0.57 0.54
CA GLN A 36 -6.40 -0.28 -0.57
C GLN A 36 -6.80 0.33 -1.91
N LYS A 37 -5.89 0.29 -2.88
CA LYS A 37 -6.16 0.72 -4.26
C LYS A 37 -5.48 -0.20 -5.27
N LYS A 38 -6.17 -0.43 -6.39
CA LYS A 38 -5.69 -1.25 -7.50
C LYS A 38 -5.38 -0.37 -8.70
N PHE A 39 -4.26 -0.67 -9.35
CA PHE A 39 -3.78 -0.02 -10.56
C PHE A 39 -3.51 -1.06 -11.65
N GLY A 40 -3.37 -0.61 -12.89
CA GLY A 40 -2.84 -1.41 -14.01
C GLY A 40 -1.32 -1.43 -14.03
N THR A 41 -0.75 -2.12 -15.01
CA THR A 41 0.71 -2.26 -15.21
C THR A 41 1.25 -1.46 -16.40
N THR A 42 0.44 -0.59 -17.01
CA THR A 42 0.91 0.36 -18.02
C THR A 42 1.70 1.48 -17.36
N THR A 43 2.62 2.13 -18.08
CA THR A 43 3.43 3.24 -17.56
C THR A 43 2.57 4.34 -16.91
N VAL A 44 1.47 4.73 -17.56
CA VAL A 44 0.52 5.72 -16.99
C VAL A 44 -0.10 5.23 -15.69
N ALA A 45 -0.50 3.96 -15.62
CA ALA A 45 -1.06 3.40 -14.39
C ALA A 45 -0.03 3.30 -13.26
N LEU A 46 1.25 3.04 -13.59
CA LEU A 46 2.34 3.05 -12.62
C LEU A 46 2.61 4.46 -12.08
N HIS A 47 2.59 5.49 -12.94
CA HIS A 47 2.66 6.88 -12.48
C HIS A 47 1.48 7.24 -11.56
N ASN A 48 0.25 6.86 -11.95
CA ASN A 48 -0.91 7.06 -11.08
C ASN A 48 -0.80 6.33 -9.73
N ALA A 49 -0.09 5.20 -9.69
CA ALA A 49 0.19 4.48 -8.44
C ALA A 49 1.21 5.23 -7.58
N LEU A 50 2.28 5.75 -8.19
CA LEU A 50 3.26 6.60 -7.52
C LEU A 50 2.61 7.86 -6.95
N ASP A 51 1.84 8.60 -7.76
CA ASP A 51 1.15 9.82 -7.37
C ASP A 51 0.14 9.60 -6.24
N TRP A 52 -0.35 8.36 -6.07
CA TRP A 52 -1.25 8.00 -4.98
C TRP A 52 -0.51 7.64 -3.68
N MET A 53 0.77 7.25 -3.76
CA MET A 53 1.57 6.85 -2.61
C MET A 53 2.36 8.00 -1.96
N VAL A 54 2.56 9.11 -2.70
CA VAL A 54 3.22 10.35 -2.22
C VAL A 54 2.19 11.29 -1.61
#